data_AF-A0A2E0PE89-F1
#
_entry.id   AF-A0A2E0PE89-F1
#
_cell.length_a   1.000
_cell.length_b   1.000
_cell.length_c   1.000
_cell.angle_alpha   90.00
_cell.angle_beta   90.00
_cell.angle_gamma   90.00
#
_symmetry.space_group_name_H-M   'P 1'
#
loop_
_entity.id
_entity.type
_entity.pdbx_description
1 polymer ?
#
loop_
_entity_poly.entity_id
_entity_poly.type
_entity_poly.pdbx_seq_one_letter_code
_entity_poly.pdbx_strand_id
1 'polypeptide(L)'
;NQTIAEFTVVRGNSPFFINAIRPATSKENLFELAFGPFGIKRSGKRQMIGVYSPNLPTDKAILRVSGDGITYGNTTFDSNVFAGYNLITVEITVEKNAVPGVRSLYVKQGNNLSYANGFIEILPDIEDFDFDGLNDSWQRKNFPVFASTISQANEDPDTDGYSNKEEYLTEKDPNNIDSYPTLEIKSITVDPSGTTIQWNSIPGKSYQVWRKKNVALSKWIKIKEPQIAQRSFMFFVDTSEREELQFYRVQALP
;
A
#
# COMPACT_ATOMS: atom_id res chain seq x y z
N ASN A 1 -22.60 31.84 -3.49
CA ASN A 1 -21.25 32.35 -3.18
C ASN A 1 -20.20 31.46 -3.81
N GLN A 2 -19.80 31.73 -5.05
CA GLN A 2 -18.62 31.10 -5.65
C GLN A 2 -17.39 31.87 -5.17
N THR A 3 -16.50 31.21 -4.46
CA THR A 3 -15.19 31.77 -4.09
C THR A 3 -14.31 31.72 -5.34
N ILE A 4 -14.13 32.85 -6.01
CA ILE A 4 -13.17 32.97 -7.10
C ILE A 4 -11.80 33.16 -6.45
N ALA A 5 -10.94 32.14 -6.53
CA ALA A 5 -9.55 32.26 -6.13
C ALA A 5 -8.80 32.99 -7.26
N GLU A 6 -8.60 34.30 -7.10
CA GLU A 6 -7.71 35.05 -7.97
C GLU A 6 -6.26 34.77 -7.56
N PHE A 7 -5.55 33.96 -8.34
CA PHE A 7 -4.10 33.80 -8.21
C PHE A 7 -3.41 34.39 -9.44
N THR A 8 -2.46 35.29 -9.20
CA THR A 8 -1.59 35.83 -10.24
C THR A 8 -0.48 34.82 -10.52
N VAL A 9 -0.49 34.19 -11.71
CA VAL A 9 0.62 33.33 -12.15
C VAL A 9 1.75 34.24 -12.65
N VAL A 10 2.72 34.52 -11.79
CA VAL A 10 3.96 35.19 -12.20
C VAL A 10 4.88 34.14 -12.81
N ARG A 11 5.33 34.37 -14.05
CA ARG A 11 6.30 33.49 -14.71
C ARG A 11 7.63 33.58 -13.96
N GLY A 12 7.91 32.61 -13.10
CA GLY A 12 9.20 32.51 -12.43
C GLY A 12 10.29 32.17 -13.44
N ASN A 13 11.46 32.80 -13.32
CA ASN A 13 12.68 32.30 -13.96
C ASN A 13 13.23 31.17 -13.09
N SER A 14 12.96 29.92 -13.47
CA SER A 14 13.59 28.79 -12.79
C SER A 14 15.10 28.79 -13.12
N PRO A 15 15.98 28.68 -12.12
CA PRO A 15 17.43 28.68 -12.32
C PRO A 15 17.91 27.46 -13.11
N PHE A 16 17.11 26.39 -13.16
CA PHE A 16 17.33 25.19 -13.96
C PHE A 16 16.02 24.40 -14.13
N PHE A 17 15.99 23.49 -15.09
CA PHE A 17 14.82 22.65 -15.37
C PHE A 17 15.12 21.18 -15.13
N ILE A 18 14.09 20.40 -14.84
CA ILE A 18 14.13 18.94 -14.85
C ILE A 18 13.34 18.50 -16.08
N ASN A 19 14.02 17.85 -17.03
CA ASN A 19 13.45 17.46 -18.32
C ASN A 19 12.94 16.02 -18.32
N ALA A 20 13.64 15.14 -17.60
CA ALA A 20 13.27 13.74 -17.47
C ALA A 20 13.66 13.21 -16.10
N ILE A 21 13.14 12.04 -15.78
CA ILE A 21 13.33 11.37 -14.50
C ILE A 21 13.96 10.00 -14.76
N ARG A 22 14.84 9.58 -13.85
CA ARG A 22 15.27 8.19 -13.71
C ARG A 22 14.32 7.52 -12.72
N PRO A 23 13.43 6.62 -13.15
CA PRO A 23 12.54 5.90 -12.24
C PRO A 23 13.32 5.11 -11.19
N ALA A 24 12.63 4.77 -10.10
CA ALA A 24 13.24 4.01 -9.01
C ALA A 24 13.81 2.67 -9.51
N THR A 25 15.09 2.44 -9.26
CA THR A 25 15.78 1.21 -9.68
C THR A 25 16.80 0.76 -8.65
N SER A 26 16.95 -0.56 -8.48
CA SER A 26 18.04 -1.16 -7.70
C SER A 26 19.30 -1.45 -8.54
N LYS A 27 19.24 -1.23 -9.86
CA LYS A 27 20.35 -1.48 -10.79
C LYS A 27 21.13 -0.17 -11.00
N GLU A 28 22.31 -0.07 -10.39
CA GLU A 28 23.14 1.15 -10.44
C GLU A 28 23.47 1.61 -11.86
N ASN A 29 23.68 0.66 -12.78
CA ASN A 29 24.04 0.94 -14.18
C ASN A 29 22.83 1.04 -15.14
N LEU A 30 21.60 1.00 -14.63
CA LEU A 30 20.41 1.20 -15.46
C LEU A 30 20.07 2.68 -15.53
N PHE A 31 20.32 3.29 -16.69
CA PHE A 31 19.92 4.65 -17.01
C PHE A 31 18.69 4.61 -17.92
N GLU A 32 17.60 5.23 -17.48
CA GLU A 32 16.33 5.25 -18.18
C GLU A 32 15.75 6.67 -18.13
N LEU A 33 15.23 7.15 -19.26
CA LEU A 33 14.59 8.45 -19.38
C LEU A 33 13.08 8.26 -19.36
N ALA A 34 12.45 8.61 -18.23
CA ALA A 34 11.01 8.70 -18.11
C ALA A 34 10.54 10.17 -18.16
N PHE A 35 9.44 10.40 -18.85
CA PHE A 35 8.79 11.71 -18.99
C PHE A 35 7.44 11.79 -18.28
N GLY A 36 7.02 10.70 -17.64
CA GLY A 36 5.76 10.56 -16.92
C GLY A 36 5.96 10.18 -15.45
N PRO A 37 4.86 10.12 -14.68
CA PRO A 37 4.91 9.69 -13.29
C PRO A 37 5.34 8.23 -13.17
N PHE A 38 5.85 7.86 -11.99
CA PHE A 38 6.19 6.48 -11.67
C PHE A 38 5.88 6.18 -10.20
N GLY A 39 5.56 4.91 -9.93
CA GLY A 39 5.26 4.40 -8.60
C GLY A 39 6.51 3.86 -7.90
N ILE A 40 6.56 4.00 -6.58
CA ILE A 40 7.59 3.44 -5.71
C ILE A 40 6.94 2.64 -4.59
N LYS A 41 7.31 1.36 -4.45
CA LYS A 41 6.84 0.51 -3.36
C LYS A 41 7.56 0.82 -2.05
N ARG A 42 6.81 0.76 -0.94
CA ARG A 42 7.29 0.93 0.44
C ARG A 42 8.01 -0.30 0.97
N SER A 43 9.07 -0.71 0.25
CA SER A 43 9.74 -2.00 0.49
C SER A 43 10.75 -1.96 1.64
N GLY A 44 11.20 -0.78 2.08
CA GLY A 44 12.35 -0.62 2.97
C GLY A 44 13.69 -1.00 2.33
N LYS A 45 13.73 -1.24 1.02
CA LYS A 45 14.97 -1.53 0.28
C LYS A 45 15.54 -0.24 -0.32
N ARG A 46 16.87 -0.20 -0.42
CA ARG A 46 17.60 0.86 -1.12
C ARG A 46 17.34 0.78 -2.62
N GLN A 47 17.18 1.94 -3.22
CA GLN A 47 17.00 2.13 -4.66
C GLN A 47 17.47 3.53 -5.04
N MET A 48 17.83 3.71 -6.30
CA MET A 48 18.23 5.01 -6.84
C MET A 48 17.04 5.65 -7.54
N ILE A 49 16.90 6.95 -7.38
CA ILE A 49 16.11 7.82 -8.27
C ILE A 49 17.02 8.92 -8.80
N GLY A 50 16.63 9.52 -9.90
CA GLY A 50 17.42 10.59 -10.51
C GLY A 50 16.61 11.52 -11.37
N VAL A 51 17.21 12.62 -11.77
CA VAL A 51 16.64 13.57 -12.73
C VAL A 51 17.66 13.92 -13.77
N TYR A 52 17.18 14.18 -14.99
CA TYR A 52 18.01 14.54 -16.12
C TYR A 52 17.65 15.92 -16.64
N SER A 53 18.67 16.70 -16.98
CA SER A 53 18.54 17.93 -17.75
C SER A 53 19.91 18.44 -18.21
N PRO A 54 19.99 19.18 -19.33
CA PRO A 54 21.22 19.84 -19.75
C PRO A 54 21.78 20.82 -18.73
N ASN A 55 20.93 21.46 -17.91
CA ASN A 55 21.32 22.58 -17.03
C ASN A 55 21.18 22.28 -15.54
N LEU A 56 21.26 21.01 -15.13
CA LEU A 56 21.23 20.64 -13.72
C LEU A 56 22.38 21.29 -12.93
N PRO A 57 22.12 21.76 -11.70
CA PRO A 57 23.15 22.31 -10.83
C PRO A 57 24.12 21.20 -10.35
N THR A 58 25.40 21.52 -10.25
CA THR A 58 26.44 20.59 -9.77
C THR A 58 26.62 20.69 -8.26
N ASP A 59 27.11 21.84 -7.78
CA ASP A 59 27.61 22.00 -6.41
C ASP A 59 26.48 22.06 -5.39
N LYS A 60 26.53 21.17 -4.38
CA LYS A 60 25.60 21.14 -3.24
C LYS A 60 24.11 21.03 -3.64
N ALA A 61 23.85 20.54 -4.85
CA ALA A 61 22.51 20.19 -5.27
C ALA A 61 22.04 18.95 -4.52
N ILE A 62 20.79 18.96 -4.06
CA ILE A 62 20.14 17.81 -3.43
C ILE A 62 18.88 17.45 -4.22
N LEU A 63 18.70 16.16 -4.48
CA LEU A 63 17.47 15.61 -5.04
C LEU A 63 16.60 15.06 -3.90
N ARG A 64 15.33 15.47 -3.84
CA ARG A 64 14.41 15.08 -2.78
C ARG A 64 13.00 14.83 -3.32
N VAL A 65 12.27 14.01 -2.60
CA VAL A 65 10.84 13.76 -2.77
C VAL A 65 10.12 14.43 -1.60
N SER A 66 8.98 15.08 -1.85
CA SER A 66 8.18 15.68 -0.78
C SER A 66 7.59 14.61 0.15
N GLY A 67 7.20 15.02 1.35
CA GLY A 67 6.62 14.14 2.37
C GLY A 67 7.63 13.35 3.19
N ASP A 68 7.13 12.68 4.22
CA ASP A 68 7.93 11.93 5.20
C ASP A 68 8.09 10.45 4.82
N GLY A 69 8.88 9.70 5.60
CA GLY A 69 9.07 8.25 5.42
C GLY A 69 10.04 7.87 4.29
N ILE A 70 10.88 8.81 3.87
CA ILE A 70 11.93 8.59 2.87
C ILE A 70 13.26 9.02 3.46
N THR A 71 14.20 8.07 3.54
CA THR A 71 15.59 8.37 3.91
C THR A 71 16.44 8.49 2.65
N TYR A 72 17.47 9.32 2.71
CA TYR A 72 18.30 9.69 1.57
C TYR A 72 19.77 9.41 1.86
N GLY A 73 20.46 8.86 0.86
CA GLY A 73 21.91 8.83 0.81
C GLY A 73 22.49 10.14 0.27
N ASN A 74 23.72 10.05 -0.24
CA ASN A 74 24.37 11.18 -0.89
C ASN A 74 23.78 11.42 -2.28
N THR A 75 23.56 12.69 -2.62
CA THR A 75 23.22 13.11 -3.97
C THR A 75 24.50 13.23 -4.80
N THR A 76 24.53 12.58 -5.97
CA THR A 76 25.64 12.60 -6.92
C THR A 76 25.24 13.33 -8.20
N PHE A 77 26.24 13.82 -8.93
CA PHE A 77 26.07 14.46 -10.23
C PHE A 77 27.00 13.78 -11.24
N ASP A 78 26.43 13.40 -12.38
CA ASP A 78 27.14 12.81 -13.52
C ASP A 78 26.86 13.65 -14.76
N SER A 79 27.91 14.12 -15.43
CA SER A 79 27.77 14.92 -16.65
C SER A 79 27.58 14.04 -17.88
N ASN A 80 26.78 14.53 -18.84
CA ASN A 80 26.65 13.98 -20.19
C ASN A 80 26.43 12.44 -20.23
N VAL A 81 25.62 11.92 -19.31
CA VAL A 81 25.24 10.49 -19.27
C VAL A 81 24.39 10.07 -20.46
N PHE A 82 23.63 11.01 -21.01
CA PHE A 82 23.10 10.95 -22.37
C PHE A 82 23.57 12.19 -23.12
N ALA A 83 23.60 12.13 -24.47
CA ALA A 83 24.06 13.24 -25.29
C ALA A 83 23.33 14.55 -24.94
N GLY A 84 24.03 15.47 -24.28
CA GLY A 84 23.48 16.77 -23.85
C GLY A 84 22.67 16.75 -22.56
N TYR A 85 22.63 15.64 -21.81
CA TYR A 85 21.90 15.54 -20.55
C TYR A 85 22.84 15.13 -19.41
N ASN A 86 22.81 15.93 -18.34
CA ASN A 86 23.42 15.60 -17.07
C ASN A 86 22.41 14.85 -16.19
N LEU A 87 22.91 14.19 -15.15
CA LEU A 87 22.11 13.43 -14.20
C LEU A 87 22.46 13.84 -12.78
N ILE A 88 21.44 14.10 -11.98
CA ILE A 88 21.54 14.08 -10.51
C ILE A 88 20.88 12.79 -10.03
N THR A 89 21.58 11.99 -9.24
CA THR A 89 21.04 10.76 -8.64
C THR A 89 21.10 10.84 -7.12
N VAL A 90 20.15 10.21 -6.42
CA VAL A 90 20.23 10.00 -4.97
C VAL A 90 19.74 8.60 -4.63
N GLU A 91 20.42 7.95 -3.69
CA GLU A 91 19.90 6.72 -3.07
C GLU A 91 18.77 7.10 -2.13
N ILE A 92 17.65 6.37 -2.23
CA ILE A 92 16.53 6.49 -1.31
C ILE A 92 16.19 5.14 -0.69
N THR A 93 15.63 5.18 0.50
CA THR A 93 14.86 4.06 1.07
C THR A 93 13.50 4.59 1.48
N VAL A 94 12.44 4.02 0.91
CA VAL A 94 11.05 4.32 1.30
C VAL A 94 10.67 3.36 2.42
N GLU A 95 10.38 3.90 3.59
CA GLU A 95 10.01 3.13 4.78
C GLU A 95 8.71 2.37 4.57
N LYS A 96 8.58 1.19 5.21
CA LYS A 96 7.38 0.34 5.08
C LYS A 96 6.10 1.02 5.57
N ASN A 97 6.23 1.91 6.54
CA ASN A 97 5.16 2.72 7.12
C ASN A 97 5.05 4.11 6.48
N ALA A 98 5.79 4.41 5.40
CA ALA A 98 5.59 5.67 4.69
C ALA A 98 4.13 5.80 4.27
N VAL A 99 3.58 7.01 4.38
CA VAL A 99 2.20 7.27 3.96
C VAL A 99 2.14 7.15 2.43
N PRO A 100 1.18 6.40 1.85
CA PRO A 100 1.00 6.34 0.41
C PRO A 100 0.62 7.69 -0.23
N GLY A 101 0.61 7.72 -1.56
CA GLY A 101 0.05 8.78 -2.37
C GLY A 101 1.08 9.61 -3.15
N VAL A 102 0.54 10.61 -3.84
CA VAL A 102 1.26 11.48 -4.77
C VAL A 102 2.25 12.37 -4.02
N ARG A 103 3.47 12.48 -4.55
CA ARG A 103 4.58 13.31 -4.07
C ARG A 103 5.26 14.05 -5.21
N SER A 104 5.94 15.13 -4.90
CA SER A 104 6.70 15.92 -5.85
C SER A 104 8.18 15.55 -5.78
N LEU A 105 8.82 15.37 -6.93
CA LEU A 105 10.26 15.22 -7.05
C LEU A 105 10.88 16.59 -7.34
N TYR A 106 11.93 16.98 -6.61
CA TYR A 106 12.55 18.28 -6.79
C TYR A 106 14.05 18.26 -6.54
N VAL A 107 14.75 19.16 -7.23
CA VAL A 107 16.14 19.48 -6.95
C VAL A 107 16.21 20.84 -6.26
N LYS A 108 16.99 20.92 -5.19
CA LYS A 108 17.27 22.15 -4.46
C LYS A 108 18.78 22.43 -4.46
N GLN A 109 19.16 23.67 -4.70
CA GLN A 109 20.54 24.15 -4.57
C GLN A 109 20.52 25.53 -3.87
N GLY A 110 20.89 25.59 -2.59
CA GLY A 110 20.73 26.82 -1.82
C GLY A 110 19.26 27.28 -1.79
N ASN A 111 18.98 28.47 -2.33
CA ASN A 111 17.63 29.02 -2.46
C ASN A 111 16.92 28.63 -3.77
N ASN A 112 17.65 28.02 -4.71
CA ASN A 112 17.11 27.57 -5.98
C ASN A 112 16.36 26.26 -5.80
N LEU A 113 15.16 26.16 -6.38
CA LEU A 113 14.29 25.01 -6.28
C LEU A 113 13.58 24.80 -7.61
N SER A 114 13.64 23.58 -8.14
CA SER A 114 12.92 23.19 -9.36
C SER A 114 12.25 21.85 -9.14
N TYR A 115 10.99 21.75 -9.54
CA TYR A 115 10.20 20.54 -9.47
C TYR A 115 10.23 19.82 -10.81
N ALA A 116 10.27 18.50 -10.77
CA ALA A 116 10.04 17.69 -11.97
C ALA A 116 8.59 17.87 -12.43
N ASN A 117 8.37 17.84 -13.74
CA ASN A 117 7.02 17.75 -14.28
C ASN A 117 6.43 16.36 -13.94
N GLY A 118 5.21 16.35 -13.42
CA GLY A 118 4.53 15.13 -12.98
C GLY A 118 4.69 14.86 -11.47
N PHE A 119 4.56 13.60 -11.09
CA PHE A 119 4.62 13.17 -9.70
C PHE A 119 5.26 11.81 -9.52
N ILE A 120 5.70 11.54 -8.30
CA ILE A 120 6.04 10.21 -7.82
C ILE A 120 4.86 9.72 -7.00
N GLU A 121 4.47 8.47 -7.17
CA GLU A 121 3.48 7.85 -6.31
C GLU A 121 4.14 6.90 -5.32
N ILE A 122 3.96 7.15 -4.03
CA ILE A 122 4.30 6.16 -3.01
C ILE A 122 3.14 5.16 -2.96
N LEU A 123 3.37 3.96 -3.47
CA LEU A 123 2.31 2.98 -3.65
C LEU A 123 1.84 2.42 -2.30
N PRO A 124 0.52 2.24 -2.11
CA PRO A 124 0.00 1.48 -0.98
C PRO A 124 0.36 -0.01 -1.12
N ASP A 125 0.27 -0.77 -0.02
CA ASP A 125 0.48 -2.23 -0.07
C ASP A 125 -0.72 -2.95 -0.71
N ILE A 126 -1.89 -2.35 -0.56
CA ILE A 126 -3.18 -2.76 -1.12
C ILE A 126 -3.67 -1.57 -1.93
N GLU A 127 -3.83 -1.76 -3.24
CA GLU A 127 -4.41 -0.74 -4.12
C GLU A 127 -5.91 -0.67 -3.86
N ASP A 128 -6.41 0.52 -3.53
CA ASP A 128 -7.82 0.84 -3.27
C ASP A 128 -8.01 2.30 -3.68
N PHE A 129 -8.08 2.54 -4.99
CA PHE A 129 -8.03 3.89 -5.57
C PHE A 129 -9.38 4.60 -5.56
N ASP A 130 -10.48 3.85 -5.45
CA ASP A 130 -11.83 4.39 -5.26
C ASP A 130 -12.27 4.42 -3.78
N PHE A 131 -11.42 3.93 -2.87
CA PHE A 131 -11.56 3.98 -1.41
C PHE A 131 -12.80 3.27 -0.88
N ASP A 132 -13.25 2.21 -1.56
CA ASP A 132 -14.40 1.42 -1.14
C ASP A 132 -14.02 0.29 -0.14
N GLY A 133 -12.72 0.09 0.10
CA GLY A 133 -12.17 -0.91 1.00
C GLY A 133 -11.93 -2.27 0.37
N LEU A 134 -12.07 -2.38 -0.96
CA LEU A 134 -11.65 -3.54 -1.74
C LEU A 134 -10.29 -3.30 -2.39
N ASN A 135 -9.60 -4.39 -2.71
CA ASN A 135 -8.39 -4.30 -3.50
C ASN A 135 -8.76 -4.15 -4.98
N ASP A 136 -8.34 -3.05 -5.61
CA ASP A 136 -8.52 -2.75 -7.03
C ASP A 136 -8.10 -3.90 -7.96
N SER A 137 -7.00 -4.61 -7.64
CA SER A 137 -6.55 -5.75 -8.44
C SER A 137 -7.49 -6.95 -8.32
N TRP A 138 -8.12 -7.17 -7.17
CA TRP A 138 -9.19 -8.16 -7.03
C TRP A 138 -10.43 -7.72 -7.81
N GLN A 139 -10.83 -6.45 -7.73
CA GLN A 139 -11.97 -5.95 -8.50
C GLN A 139 -11.72 -6.06 -10.01
N ARG A 140 -10.54 -5.70 -10.53
CA ARG A 140 -10.19 -5.86 -11.96
C ARG A 140 -10.15 -7.32 -12.43
N LYS A 141 -9.91 -8.26 -11.52
CA LYS A 141 -9.92 -9.69 -11.84
C LYS A 141 -11.35 -10.22 -11.99
N ASN A 142 -12.28 -9.76 -11.13
CA ASN A 142 -13.63 -10.30 -11.06
C ASN A 142 -14.66 -9.47 -11.84
N PHE A 143 -14.36 -8.20 -12.16
CA PHE A 143 -15.29 -7.29 -12.84
C PHE A 143 -14.69 -6.68 -14.11
N PRO A 144 -15.48 -6.50 -15.17
CA PRO A 144 -15.04 -5.80 -16.38
C PRO A 144 -14.62 -4.34 -16.12
N VAL A 145 -15.26 -3.68 -15.14
CA VAL A 145 -14.99 -2.31 -14.72
C VAL A 145 -14.87 -2.29 -13.20
N PHE A 146 -13.68 -2.02 -12.68
CA PHE A 146 -13.36 -2.18 -11.25
C PHE A 146 -14.08 -1.20 -10.31
N ALA A 147 -14.45 -0.02 -10.81
CA ALA A 147 -15.17 1.03 -10.07
C ALA A 147 -16.62 1.21 -10.59
N SER A 148 -17.26 0.12 -11.02
CA SER A 148 -18.67 0.12 -11.42
C SER A 148 -19.58 -0.05 -10.20
N THR A 149 -20.90 0.15 -10.38
CA THR A 149 -21.85 -0.12 -9.29
C THR A 149 -21.73 -1.55 -8.79
N ILE A 150 -21.78 -2.55 -9.67
CA ILE A 150 -21.76 -3.97 -9.28
C ILE A 150 -20.45 -4.41 -8.60
N SER A 151 -19.35 -3.67 -8.76
CA SER A 151 -18.06 -4.01 -8.15
C SER A 151 -17.84 -3.37 -6.78
N GLN A 152 -18.79 -2.57 -6.30
CA GLN A 152 -18.68 -1.89 -5.00
C GLN A 152 -18.71 -2.89 -3.83
N ALA A 153 -17.98 -2.57 -2.76
CA ALA A 153 -17.82 -3.42 -1.58
C ALA A 153 -19.10 -4.04 -0.99
N ASN A 154 -20.25 -3.34 -1.04
CA ASN A 154 -21.49 -3.78 -0.39
C ASN A 154 -22.50 -4.42 -1.37
N GLU A 155 -22.16 -4.55 -2.65
CA GLU A 155 -23.03 -5.17 -3.63
C GLU A 155 -22.88 -6.69 -3.64
N ASP A 156 -23.91 -7.35 -4.16
CA ASP A 156 -24.05 -8.81 -4.28
C ASP A 156 -24.50 -9.11 -5.73
N PRO A 157 -23.55 -9.23 -6.68
CA PRO A 157 -23.85 -9.32 -8.11
C PRO A 157 -24.50 -10.64 -8.53
N ASP A 158 -24.20 -11.74 -7.84
CA ASP A 158 -24.74 -13.07 -8.13
C ASP A 158 -25.96 -13.44 -7.27
N THR A 159 -26.33 -12.58 -6.33
CA THR A 159 -27.53 -12.67 -5.48
C THR A 159 -27.52 -13.86 -4.53
N ASP A 160 -26.33 -14.28 -4.10
CA ASP A 160 -26.15 -15.39 -3.17
C ASP A 160 -26.28 -15.00 -1.68
N GLY A 161 -26.41 -13.70 -1.41
CA GLY A 161 -26.57 -13.11 -0.09
C GLY A 161 -25.27 -12.67 0.56
N TYR A 162 -24.13 -12.77 -0.12
CA TYR A 162 -22.84 -12.29 0.34
C TYR A 162 -22.38 -11.08 -0.47
N SER A 163 -21.82 -10.10 0.24
CA SER A 163 -21.27 -8.92 -0.42
C SER A 163 -19.90 -9.20 -1.04
N ASN A 164 -19.55 -8.42 -2.07
CA ASN A 164 -18.20 -8.39 -2.66
C ASN A 164 -17.08 -8.32 -1.61
N LYS A 165 -17.31 -7.59 -0.51
CA LYS A 165 -16.37 -7.49 0.60
C LYS A 165 -16.18 -8.80 1.36
N GLU A 166 -17.25 -9.53 1.63
CA GLU A 166 -17.18 -10.83 2.31
C GLU A 166 -16.46 -11.87 1.44
N GLU A 167 -16.70 -11.81 0.15
CA GLU A 167 -16.02 -12.66 -0.83
C GLU A 167 -14.56 -12.28 -1.06
N TYR A 168 -14.24 -10.99 -1.10
CA TYR A 168 -12.86 -10.52 -1.15
C TYR A 168 -12.02 -11.01 0.04
N LEU A 169 -12.61 -11.07 1.24
CA LEU A 169 -11.94 -11.57 2.45
C LEU A 169 -11.62 -13.06 2.39
N THR A 170 -12.32 -13.82 1.54
CA THR A 170 -12.22 -15.28 1.43
C THR A 170 -11.84 -15.77 0.03
N GLU A 171 -11.39 -14.86 -0.84
CA GLU A 171 -11.00 -15.11 -2.24
C GLU A 171 -12.04 -15.89 -3.04
N LYS A 172 -13.31 -15.53 -2.87
CA LYS A 172 -14.44 -16.08 -3.62
C LYS A 172 -14.75 -15.27 -4.88
N ASP A 173 -15.47 -15.91 -5.80
CA ASP A 173 -15.86 -15.33 -7.07
C ASP A 173 -17.24 -14.67 -6.93
N PRO A 174 -17.30 -13.33 -6.96
CA PRO A 174 -18.52 -12.57 -6.70
C PRO A 174 -19.55 -12.56 -7.82
N ASN A 175 -19.33 -13.39 -8.83
CA ASN A 175 -20.24 -13.56 -9.95
C ASN A 175 -20.74 -15.00 -10.05
N ASN A 176 -20.53 -15.81 -9.02
CA ASN A 176 -20.86 -17.22 -9.00
C ASN A 176 -21.64 -17.59 -7.74
N ILE A 177 -22.96 -17.73 -7.90
CA ILE A 177 -23.92 -18.06 -6.83
C ILE A 177 -23.62 -19.36 -6.04
N ASP A 178 -22.72 -20.21 -6.54
CA ASP A 178 -22.25 -21.43 -5.86
C ASP A 178 -20.92 -21.22 -5.08
N SER A 179 -20.39 -19.99 -5.01
CA SER A 179 -19.08 -19.63 -4.47
C SER A 179 -19.16 -18.91 -3.11
N TYR A 180 -19.43 -19.66 -2.04
CA TYR A 180 -19.66 -19.03 -0.73
C TYR A 180 -18.38 -18.64 0.05
N PRO A 181 -18.35 -17.49 0.74
CA PRO A 181 -17.27 -17.07 1.63
C PRO A 181 -17.29 -17.85 2.95
N THR A 182 -16.71 -19.04 2.95
CA THR A 182 -16.66 -19.91 4.15
C THR A 182 -15.41 -19.68 4.99
N LEU A 183 -15.57 -19.26 6.24
CA LEU A 183 -14.53 -19.31 7.28
C LEU A 183 -14.92 -20.34 8.33
N GLU A 184 -14.24 -21.49 8.33
CA GLU A 184 -14.61 -22.62 9.18
C GLU A 184 -13.55 -22.91 10.25
N ILE A 185 -13.99 -22.90 11.51
CA ILE A 185 -13.22 -23.48 12.61
C ILE A 185 -13.29 -25.01 12.48
N LYS A 186 -12.14 -25.65 12.28
CA LYS A 186 -12.01 -27.09 12.09
C LYS A 186 -11.90 -27.86 13.40
N SER A 187 -11.23 -27.29 14.39
CA SER A 187 -11.09 -27.93 15.70
C SER A 187 -10.88 -26.90 16.80
N ILE A 188 -11.33 -27.26 18.00
CA ILE A 188 -11.02 -26.56 19.24
C ILE A 188 -10.55 -27.62 20.22
N THR A 189 -9.29 -27.53 20.64
CA THR A 189 -8.67 -28.45 21.61
C THR A 189 -8.39 -27.72 22.91
N VAL A 190 -8.58 -28.43 24.02
CA VAL A 190 -8.43 -27.93 25.37
C VAL A 190 -7.44 -28.79 26.11
N ASP A 191 -6.35 -28.20 26.57
CA ASP A 191 -5.31 -28.88 27.35
C ASP A 191 -4.68 -27.93 28.37
N PRO A 192 -3.75 -28.38 29.24
CA PRO A 192 -3.12 -27.54 30.25
C PRO A 192 -2.37 -26.31 29.71
N SER A 193 -2.04 -26.27 28.42
CA SER A 193 -1.40 -25.12 27.76
C SER A 193 -2.39 -24.05 27.27
N GLY A 194 -3.69 -24.36 27.21
CA GLY A 194 -4.75 -23.40 26.87
C GLY A 194 -5.80 -23.90 25.88
N THR A 195 -6.41 -22.97 25.14
CA THR A 195 -7.33 -23.26 24.03
C THR A 195 -6.61 -23.14 22.70
N THR A 196 -6.47 -24.27 21.99
CA THR A 196 -6.00 -24.27 20.62
C THR A 196 -7.19 -24.25 19.67
N ILE A 197 -7.27 -23.23 18.82
CA ILE A 197 -8.29 -23.08 17.78
C ILE A 197 -7.61 -23.27 16.43
N GLN A 198 -8.16 -24.15 15.61
CA GLN A 198 -7.70 -24.37 14.24
C GLN A 198 -8.79 -23.97 13.25
N TRP A 199 -8.42 -23.24 12.20
CA TRP A 199 -9.33 -22.88 11.10
C TRP A 199 -8.62 -22.94 9.75
N ASN A 200 -9.41 -23.03 8.68
CA ASN A 200 -8.93 -22.87 7.31
C ASN A 200 -8.60 -21.41 7.03
N SER A 201 -7.46 -21.14 6.39
CA SER A 201 -7.00 -19.77 6.11
C SER A 201 -6.49 -19.61 4.69
N ILE A 202 -6.29 -18.37 4.26
CA ILE A 202 -5.73 -18.02 2.96
C ILE A 202 -4.38 -17.33 3.18
N PRO A 203 -3.27 -17.84 2.62
CA PRO A 203 -1.96 -17.20 2.77
C PRO A 203 -1.99 -15.72 2.38
N GLY A 204 -1.44 -14.86 3.23
CA GLY A 204 -1.43 -13.40 3.04
C GLY A 204 -2.61 -12.66 3.69
N LYS A 205 -3.75 -13.33 3.95
CA LYS A 205 -4.87 -12.73 4.70
C LYS A 205 -4.59 -12.71 6.19
N SER A 206 -5.12 -11.69 6.87
CA SER A 206 -4.95 -11.50 8.32
C SER A 206 -6.20 -11.95 9.07
N TYR A 207 -6.01 -12.57 10.24
CA TYR A 207 -7.11 -13.09 11.06
C TYR A 207 -7.01 -12.60 12.50
N GLN A 208 -8.15 -12.15 13.06
CA GLN A 208 -8.29 -11.76 14.46
C GLN A 208 -9.11 -12.80 15.22
N VAL A 209 -8.54 -13.29 16.33
CA VAL A 209 -9.26 -14.14 17.28
C VAL A 209 -9.83 -13.29 18.41
N TRP A 210 -11.12 -13.47 18.65
CA TRP A 210 -11.88 -12.83 19.71
C TRP A 210 -12.37 -13.87 20.72
N ARG A 211 -12.50 -13.45 21.98
CA ARG A 211 -13.10 -14.25 23.06
C ARG A 211 -14.22 -13.51 23.76
N LYS A 212 -15.21 -14.23 24.29
CA LYS A 212 -16.07 -13.76 25.38
C LYS A 212 -16.38 -14.88 26.38
N LYS A 213 -16.63 -14.56 27.65
CA LYS A 213 -16.94 -15.54 28.72
C LYS A 213 -18.41 -15.97 28.70
N ASN A 214 -19.33 -15.00 28.59
CA ASN A 214 -20.77 -15.28 28.51
C ASN A 214 -21.32 -14.90 27.13
N VAL A 215 -22.15 -15.77 26.54
CA VAL A 215 -22.69 -15.54 25.19
C VAL A 215 -23.60 -14.31 25.10
N ALA A 216 -24.37 -14.01 26.14
CA ALA A 216 -25.37 -12.93 26.14
C ALA A 216 -24.86 -11.64 26.78
N LEU A 217 -24.04 -11.74 27.84
CA LEU A 217 -23.73 -10.60 28.71
C LEU A 217 -22.31 -10.06 28.53
N SER A 218 -21.40 -10.81 27.90
CA SER A 218 -20.00 -10.40 27.75
C SER A 218 -19.73 -9.80 26.36
N LYS A 219 -18.92 -8.74 26.34
CA LYS A 219 -18.38 -8.18 25.10
C LYS A 219 -17.25 -9.07 24.56
N TRP A 220 -17.11 -9.07 23.24
CA TRP A 220 -15.94 -9.68 22.58
C TRP A 220 -14.69 -8.88 22.92
N ILE A 221 -13.64 -9.57 23.34
CA ILE A 221 -12.31 -9.03 23.59
C ILE A 221 -11.29 -9.61 22.60
N LYS A 222 -10.38 -8.78 22.10
CA LYS A 222 -9.24 -9.24 21.32
C LYS A 222 -8.27 -9.97 22.24
N ILE A 223 -7.80 -11.14 21.84
CA ILE A 223 -6.87 -11.93 22.66
C ILE A 223 -5.42 -11.54 22.38
N LYS A 224 -5.09 -11.23 21.11
CA LYS A 224 -3.77 -10.81 20.59
C LYS A 224 -3.97 -9.94 19.34
N GLU A 225 -2.89 -9.38 18.81
CA GLU A 225 -2.89 -8.73 17.48
C GLU A 225 -3.24 -9.72 16.36
N PRO A 226 -3.79 -9.24 15.23
CA PRO A 226 -4.09 -10.08 14.08
C PRO A 226 -2.85 -10.81 13.55
N GLN A 227 -3.06 -12.04 13.09
CA GLN A 227 -1.98 -12.87 12.55
C GLN A 227 -2.17 -13.09 11.05
N ILE A 228 -1.11 -12.85 10.28
CA ILE A 228 -1.08 -13.11 8.84
C ILE A 228 -0.90 -14.60 8.61
N ALA A 229 -1.82 -15.20 7.86
CA ALA A 229 -1.73 -16.59 7.47
C ALA A 229 -0.56 -16.80 6.50
N GLN A 230 0.20 -17.88 6.74
CA GLN A 230 1.28 -18.30 5.84
C GLN A 230 0.92 -19.56 5.03
N ARG A 231 -0.22 -20.19 5.37
CA ARG A 231 -0.65 -21.50 4.86
C ARG A 231 -2.17 -21.54 4.72
N SER A 232 -2.68 -22.67 4.24
CA SER A 232 -4.12 -22.94 4.10
C SER A 232 -4.85 -23.25 5.41
N PHE A 233 -4.14 -23.22 6.55
CA PHE A 233 -4.69 -23.35 7.89
C PHE A 233 -3.86 -22.57 8.90
N MET A 234 -4.49 -22.22 10.03
CA MET A 234 -3.84 -21.58 11.17
C MET A 234 -4.17 -22.28 12.47
N PHE A 235 -3.27 -22.13 13.44
CA PHE A 235 -3.48 -22.48 14.84
C PHE A 235 -3.33 -21.24 15.69
N PHE A 236 -4.22 -21.06 16.66
CA PHE A 236 -4.12 -20.01 17.66
C PHE A 236 -4.26 -20.61 19.05
N VAL A 237 -3.33 -20.25 19.94
CA VAL A 237 -3.38 -20.67 21.35
C VAL A 237 -3.75 -19.47 22.23
N ASP A 238 -4.90 -19.58 22.91
CA ASP A 238 -5.30 -18.75 24.04
C ASP A 238 -4.84 -19.42 25.34
N THR A 239 -3.77 -18.90 25.96
CA THR A 239 -3.17 -19.45 27.18
C THR A 239 -3.83 -18.94 28.46
N SER A 240 -4.95 -18.22 28.35
CA SER A 240 -5.61 -17.65 29.52
C SER A 240 -6.23 -18.73 30.40
N GLU A 241 -6.20 -18.50 31.71
CA GLU A 241 -6.83 -19.36 32.69
C GLU A 241 -8.34 -19.47 32.43
N ARG A 242 -8.86 -20.69 32.59
CA ARG A 242 -10.25 -21.03 32.30
C ARG A 242 -11.00 -21.30 33.59
N GLU A 243 -11.54 -20.25 34.17
CA GLU A 243 -12.44 -20.36 35.32
C GLU A 243 -13.89 -20.69 34.92
N GLU A 244 -14.25 -20.45 33.65
CA GLU A 244 -15.61 -20.59 33.11
C GLU A 244 -15.60 -20.97 31.62
N LEU A 245 -16.77 -21.32 31.07
CA LEU A 245 -16.98 -21.54 29.63
C LEU A 245 -16.51 -20.31 28.84
N GLN A 246 -15.92 -20.53 27.65
CA GLN A 246 -15.46 -19.45 26.78
C GLN A 246 -15.93 -19.67 25.34
N PHE A 247 -16.28 -18.58 24.68
CA PHE A 247 -16.71 -18.54 23.30
C PHE A 247 -15.68 -17.82 22.47
N TYR A 248 -15.44 -18.34 21.27
CA TYR A 248 -14.44 -17.83 20.36
C TYR A 248 -15.07 -17.46 19.02
N ARG A 249 -14.48 -16.45 18.38
CA ARG A 249 -14.78 -16.07 17.00
C ARG A 249 -13.48 -15.76 16.30
N VAL A 250 -13.31 -16.32 15.10
CA VAL A 250 -12.26 -15.94 14.16
C VAL A 250 -12.88 -14.99 13.14
N GLN A 251 -12.19 -13.89 12.85
CA GLN A 251 -12.61 -12.90 11.85
C GLN A 251 -11.48 -12.71 10.84
N ALA A 252 -11.78 -12.86 9.55
CA ALA A 252 -10.88 -12.45 8.47
C ALA A 252 -10.87 -10.91 8.37
N LEU A 253 -9.69 -10.34 8.12
CA LEU A 253 -9.48 -8.91 7.95
C LEU A 253 -8.97 -8.61 6.52
N PRO A 254 -9.24 -7.40 5.99
CA PRO A 254 -8.79 -6.96 4.66
C PRO A 254 -7.28 -7.08 4.46
#